data_AF-A0A8I0FZS3-F1
#
_entry.id   AF-A0A8I0FZS3-F1
#
_cell.length_a   1.000
_cell.length_b   1.000
_cell.length_c   1.000
_cell.angle_alpha   90.00
_cell.angle_beta   90.00
_cell.angle_gamma   90.00
#
_symmetry.space_group_name_H-M   'P 1'
#
loop_
_entity.id
_entity.type
_entity.pdbx_description
1 polymer ?
#
loop_
_entity_poly.entity_id
_entity_poly.type
_entity_poly.pdbx_seq_one_letter_code
_entity_poly.pdbx_strand_id
1 'polypeptide(L)'
;MSGSGQSSKVPPAAFRGREPGAVDNAFAILEEVARSGAGVSAREIAENLGMPRATAYRILKHLVQQEYLVRSPDLSGFALGQRVRDLARGTDSLGTTVDP
;
A
#
# COMPACT_ATOMS: atom_id res chain seq x y z
N MET A 1 14.76 42.08 -37.61
CA MET A 1 15.55 41.68 -36.44
C MET A 1 14.76 42.10 -35.20
N SER A 2 13.93 41.20 -34.64
CA SER A 2 13.25 41.47 -33.38
C SER A 2 13.25 40.19 -32.57
N GLY A 3 13.83 40.32 -31.38
CA GLY A 3 14.12 39.24 -30.44
C GLY A 3 12.86 38.61 -29.87
N SER A 4 12.91 37.29 -29.84
CA SER A 4 12.10 36.42 -29.00
C SER A 4 12.56 36.56 -27.55
N GLY A 5 11.65 37.00 -26.68
CA GLY A 5 11.92 37.08 -25.24
C GLY A 5 10.70 37.55 -24.47
N GLN A 6 9.82 36.61 -24.09
CA GLN A 6 9.00 36.64 -22.88
C GLN A 6 8.32 35.27 -22.76
N SER A 7 8.79 34.45 -21.81
CA SER A 7 8.21 34.31 -20.47
C SER A 7 7.10 33.26 -20.45
N SER A 8 7.53 32.08 -19.98
CA SER A 8 6.85 31.32 -18.94
C SER A 8 5.33 31.17 -19.05
N LYS A 9 4.95 29.96 -19.43
CA LYS A 9 4.06 29.21 -18.55
C LYS A 9 4.68 27.84 -18.37
N VAL A 10 5.50 27.69 -17.32
CA VAL A 10 5.77 26.37 -16.75
C VAL A 10 4.37 25.78 -16.55
N PRO A 11 4.00 24.70 -17.26
CA PRO A 11 2.71 24.10 -16.98
C PRO A 11 2.74 23.71 -15.51
N PRO A 12 1.66 23.98 -14.74
CA PRO A 12 1.55 23.43 -13.39
C PRO A 12 1.87 21.94 -13.53
N ALA A 13 2.76 21.42 -12.68
CA ALA A 13 3.20 20.04 -12.71
C ALA A 13 1.96 19.16 -12.67
N ALA A 14 1.44 18.86 -13.86
CA ALA A 14 0.24 18.12 -14.05
C ALA A 14 0.59 16.78 -13.47
N PHE A 15 -0.22 16.32 -12.53
CA PHE A 15 -0.15 15.02 -11.88
C PHE A 15 -0.26 13.94 -12.98
N ARG A 16 0.80 13.77 -13.78
CA ARG A 16 0.81 13.01 -15.02
C ARG A 16 1.71 11.81 -14.80
N GLY A 17 1.05 10.69 -14.59
CA GLY A 17 1.47 9.41 -15.13
C GLY A 17 2.60 8.73 -14.38
N ARG A 18 2.26 8.01 -13.29
CA ARG A 18 2.87 6.70 -12.99
C ARG A 18 2.33 5.87 -11.83
N GLU A 19 1.38 6.31 -11.00
CA GLU A 19 1.06 5.51 -9.78
C GLU A 19 -0.36 4.94 -9.62
N PRO A 20 -0.98 4.31 -10.65
CA PRO A 20 -1.92 3.22 -10.37
C PRO A 20 -1.18 2.07 -9.67
N GLY A 21 -0.05 1.63 -10.23
CA GLY A 21 0.62 0.40 -9.78
C GLY A 21 1.17 0.41 -8.35
N ALA A 22 1.66 1.54 -7.82
CA ALA A 22 2.21 1.55 -6.46
C ALA A 22 1.11 1.44 -5.39
N VAL A 23 -0.02 2.11 -5.62
CA VAL A 23 -1.20 2.07 -4.75
C VAL A 23 -1.88 0.72 -4.87
N ASP A 24 -2.08 0.22 -6.10
CA ASP A 24 -2.64 -1.11 -6.36
C ASP A 24 -1.79 -2.20 -5.70
N ASN A 25 -0.46 -2.12 -5.80
CA ASN A 25 0.44 -3.06 -5.15
C ASN A 25 0.37 -2.97 -3.61
N ALA A 26 0.16 -1.77 -3.05
CA ALA A 26 -0.01 -1.62 -1.62
C ALA A 26 -1.28 -2.31 -1.13
N PHE A 27 -2.40 -2.14 -1.83
CA PHE A 27 -3.64 -2.85 -1.52
C PHE A 27 -3.50 -4.37 -1.69
N ALA A 28 -2.91 -4.82 -2.79
CA ALA A 28 -2.67 -6.25 -3.02
C ALA A 28 -1.82 -6.88 -1.90
N ILE A 29 -0.81 -6.16 -1.39
CA ILE A 29 -0.01 -6.62 -0.25
C ILE A 29 -0.85 -6.71 1.04
N LEU A 30 -1.69 -5.71 1.33
CA LEU A 30 -2.56 -5.74 2.51
C LEU A 30 -3.55 -6.90 2.46
N GLU A 31 -4.17 -7.12 1.30
CA GLU A 31 -5.09 -8.24 1.06
C GLU A 31 -4.38 -9.60 1.18
N GLU A 32 -3.16 -9.71 0.67
CA GLU A 32 -2.37 -10.93 0.77
C GLU A 32 -2.00 -11.26 2.22
N VAL A 33 -1.60 -10.27 3.01
CA VAL A 33 -1.35 -10.45 4.44
C VAL A 33 -2.63 -10.83 5.19
N ALA A 34 -3.77 -10.25 4.82
CA ALA A 34 -5.07 -10.61 5.39
C ALA A 34 -5.45 -12.07 5.08
N ARG A 35 -5.19 -12.52 3.85
CA ARG A 35 -5.51 -13.86 3.34
C ARG A 35 -4.60 -14.95 3.93
N SER A 36 -3.30 -14.70 3.94
CA SER A 36 -2.27 -15.64 4.39
C SER A 36 -2.12 -15.70 5.91
N GLY A 37 -2.60 -14.67 6.62
CA GLY A 37 -2.56 -14.60 8.08
C GLY A 37 -1.24 -14.06 8.63
N ALA A 38 -1.18 -13.95 9.97
CA ALA A 38 0.00 -13.43 10.65
C ALA A 38 1.21 -14.35 10.45
N GLY A 39 2.34 -13.76 10.06
CA GLY A 39 3.60 -14.50 9.89
C GLY A 39 4.00 -14.75 8.44
N VAL A 40 3.20 -14.32 7.45
CA VAL A 40 3.62 -14.38 6.04
C VAL A 40 4.84 -13.51 5.79
N SER A 41 5.85 -14.07 5.14
CA SER A 41 7.13 -13.41 4.89
C SER A 41 7.09 -12.49 3.67
N ALA A 42 8.03 -11.53 3.58
CA ALA A 42 8.17 -10.68 2.40
C ALA A 42 8.45 -11.48 1.12
N ARG A 43 9.13 -12.62 1.26
CA ARG A 43 9.42 -13.52 0.15
C ARG A 43 8.13 -14.15 -0.38
N GLU A 44 7.33 -14.73 0.50
CA GLU A 44 6.06 -15.36 0.14
C GLU A 44 5.10 -14.34 -0.46
N ILE A 45 4.99 -13.15 0.11
CA ILE A 45 4.17 -12.06 -0.46
C ILE A 45 4.60 -11.72 -1.88
N ALA A 46 5.91 -11.55 -2.13
CA ALA A 46 6.42 -11.24 -3.46
C ALA A 46 6.16 -12.37 -4.47
N GLU A 47 6.29 -13.63 -4.04
CA GLU A 47 6.05 -14.81 -4.86
C GLU A 47 4.57 -14.98 -5.19
N ASN A 48 3.68 -14.88 -4.19
CA ASN A 48 2.24 -15.02 -4.35
C ASN A 48 1.64 -13.95 -5.26
N LEU A 49 2.17 -12.72 -5.18
CA LEU A 49 1.69 -11.60 -5.99
C LEU A 49 2.43 -11.43 -7.33
N GLY A 50 3.41 -12.29 -7.64
CA GLY A 50 4.22 -12.17 -8.86
C GLY A 50 5.02 -10.86 -8.95
N MET A 51 5.34 -10.25 -7.80
CA MET A 51 5.99 -8.94 -7.74
C MET A 51 7.52 -9.06 -7.68
N PRO A 52 8.26 -8.11 -8.26
CA PRO A 52 9.69 -7.99 -8.01
C PRO A 52 9.95 -7.77 -6.52
N ARG A 53 10.84 -8.59 -5.93
CA ARG A 53 11.16 -8.52 -4.48
C ARG A 53 11.50 -7.12 -4.01
N ALA A 54 12.33 -6.38 -4.75
CA ALA A 54 12.71 -5.01 -4.40
C ALA A 54 11.49 -4.06 -4.27
N THR A 55 10.50 -4.22 -5.13
CA THR A 55 9.24 -3.46 -5.07
C THR A 55 8.44 -3.84 -3.83
N ALA A 56 8.23 -5.14 -3.58
CA ALA A 56 7.51 -5.62 -2.41
C ALA A 56 8.16 -5.15 -1.11
N TYR A 57 9.49 -5.27 -0.97
CA TYR A 57 10.21 -4.80 0.22
C TYR A 57 10.05 -3.30 0.47
N ARG A 58 10.10 -2.47 -0.58
CA ARG A 58 9.91 -1.02 -0.45
C ARG A 58 8.51 -0.69 0.04
N ILE A 59 7.49 -1.32 -0.53
CA ILE A 59 6.10 -1.09 -0.14
C ILE A 59 5.83 -1.61 1.27
N LEU A 60 6.27 -2.83 1.60
CA LEU A 60 6.16 -3.39 2.96
C LEU A 60 6.80 -2.48 4.01
N LYS A 61 8.00 -1.95 3.73
CA LYS A 61 8.66 -0.99 4.63
C LYS A 61 7.80 0.24 4.84
N HIS A 62 7.22 0.80 3.79
CA HIS A 62 6.35 1.97 3.90
C HIS A 62 5.07 1.64 4.68
N LEU A 63 4.40 0.52 4.38
CA LEU A 63 3.19 0.12 5.11
C LEU A 63 3.46 -0.12 6.61
N VAL A 64 4.63 -0.65 6.97
CA VAL A 64 5.04 -0.76 8.38
C VAL A 64 5.30 0.61 9.02
N GLN A 65 6.01 1.50 8.32
CA GLN A 65 6.24 2.87 8.81
C GLN A 65 4.94 3.66 9.02
N GLN A 66 3.92 3.34 8.22
CA GLN A 66 2.59 3.94 8.32
C GLN A 66 1.64 3.14 9.24
N GLU A 67 2.13 2.12 9.94
CA GLU A 67 1.37 1.30 10.90
C GLU A 67 0.19 0.51 10.31
N TYR A 68 0.14 0.38 8.98
CA TYR A 68 -0.80 -0.51 8.29
C TYR A 68 -0.38 -1.98 8.38
N LEU A 69 0.92 -2.22 8.51
CA LEU A 69 1.50 -3.54 8.82
C LEU A 69 2.34 -3.47 10.09
N VAL A 70 2.48 -4.60 10.76
CA VAL A 70 3.45 -4.81 11.85
C VAL A 70 4.35 -5.99 11.50
N ARG A 71 5.58 -5.96 11.99
CA ARG A 71 6.47 -7.11 11.94
C ARG A 71 6.18 -8.03 13.10
N SER A 72 6.17 -9.33 12.83
CA SER A 72 6.03 -10.34 13.86
C SER A 72 7.28 -10.33 14.78
N PRO A 73 7.13 -10.57 16.11
CA PRO A 73 8.23 -10.57 17.06
C PRO A 73 9.29 -11.66 16.80
N ASP A 74 8.89 -12.75 16.12
CA ASP A 74 9.77 -13.83 15.67
C ASP A 74 10.55 -13.48 14.40
N LEU A 75 10.43 -12.24 13.92
CA LEU A 75 11.12 -11.66 12.75
C LEU A 75 10.80 -12.34 11.41
N SER A 76 9.89 -13.31 11.37
CA SER A 76 9.66 -14.16 10.20
C SER A 76 8.67 -13.55 9.19
N GLY A 77 7.75 -12.70 9.65
CA GLY A 77 6.67 -12.22 8.78
C GLY A 77 5.97 -10.93 9.19
N PHE A 78 4.87 -10.68 8.48
CA PHE A 78 4.05 -9.48 8.59
C PHE A 78 2.64 -9.84 9.06
N ALA A 79 1.99 -8.89 9.71
CA ALA A 79 0.58 -8.97 10.07
C ALA A 79 -0.09 -7.59 9.88
N LEU A 80 -1.42 -7.57 9.79
CA LEU A 80 -2.18 -6.33 9.71
C LEU A 80 -2.03 -5.51 11.00
N GLY A 81 -1.63 -4.24 10.82
CA GLY A 81 -1.41 -3.27 11.88
C GLY A 81 -2.70 -2.63 12.38
N GLN A 82 -2.56 -1.79 13.40
CA GLN A 82 -3.69 -1.22 14.14
C GLN A 82 -4.57 -0.34 13.25
N ARG A 83 -3.99 0.45 12.33
CA ARG A 83 -4.76 1.33 11.44
C ARG A 83 -5.72 0.57 10.55
N VAL A 84 -5.33 -0.60 10.04
CA VAL A 84 -6.23 -1.45 9.23
C VAL A 84 -7.40 -1.96 10.08
N ARG A 85 -7.13 -2.33 11.34
CA ARG A 85 -8.15 -2.79 12.28
C ARG A 85 -9.11 -1.66 12.68
N ASP A 86 -8.61 -0.44 12.83
CA ASP A 86 -9.43 0.74 13.09
C ASP A 86 -10.36 1.05 11.91
N LEU A 87 -9.85 0.95 10.66
CA LEU A 87 -10.66 1.11 9.45
C LEU A 87 -11.81 0.09 9.39
N ALA A 88 -11.54 -1.18 9.70
CA ALA A 88 -12.57 -2.23 9.72
C ALA A 88 -13.61 -2.02 10.83
N ARG A 89 -13.22 -1.54 12.01
CA ARG A 89 -14.18 -1.21 13.08
C ARG A 89 -15.08 -0.04 12.73
N GLY A 90 -14.60 0.92 11.95
CA GLY A 90 -15.41 2.04 11.47
C GLY A 90 -16.55 1.62 10.53
N THR A 91 -16.43 0.48 9.85
CA THR A 91 -17.52 -0.08 9.05
C THR A 91 -18.54 -0.84 9.91
N ASP A 92 -18.12 -1.44 11.03
CA ASP A 92 -19.05 -2.14 11.95
C ASP A 92 -20.02 -1.19 12.66
N SER A 93 -19.72 0.11 12.75
CA SER A 93 -20.67 1.12 13.25
C SER A 93 -21.80 1.46 12.27
N LEU A 94 -21.69 1.07 10.99
CA LEU A 94 -22.82 0.98 10.08
C LEU A 94 -23.37 -0.44 10.25
N GLY A 95 -24.26 -0.63 11.23
CA GLY A 95 -24.82 -1.93 11.60
C GLY A 95 -25.11 -2.80 10.38
N THR A 96 -24.19 -3.70 10.08
CA THR A 96 -24.46 -4.77 9.13
C THR A 96 -25.20 -5.81 9.96
N THR A 97 -26.51 -5.63 10.02
CA THR A 97 -27.47 -6.72 10.25
C THR A 97 -27.20 -7.78 9.18
N VAL A 98 -26.25 -8.66 9.44
CA VAL A 98 -26.23 -9.99 8.84
C VAL A 98 -27.22 -10.80 9.67
N ASP A 99 -28.50 -10.73 9.28
CA ASP A 99 -29.52 -11.64 9.78
C ASP A 99 -29.32 -13.02 9.11
N PRO A 100 -29.47 -14.14 9.85
CA PRO A 100 -29.43 -15.51 9.32
C PRO A 100 -30.70 -15.94 8.57
#